data_AF-A0A418RH05-F1
#
_entry.id   AF-A0A418RH05-F1
#
_cell.length_a   1.000
_cell.length_b   1.000
_cell.length_c   1.000
_cell.angle_alpha   90.00
_cell.angle_beta   90.00
_cell.angle_gamma   90.00
#
_symmetry.space_group_name_H-M   'P 1'
#
loop_
_entity.id
_entity.type
_entity.pdbx_description
1 polymer ?
#
loop_
_entity_poly.entity_id
_entity_poly.type
_entity_poly.pdbx_seq_one_letter_code
_entity_poly.pdbx_strand_id
1 'polypeptide(L)'
;MNNTNSKLLLFQPFTLDDLLNKNFPDSQWIAEQVIPVGITAVSGIPGRGKTWLVHQIAISVSTGEALFGQYDVSQTGVLILDKENSPQLLQDRFKLLGATKDLLIHFESMGGNLINDQYISAILTYCKLS
;
A
#
# COMPACT_ATOMS: atom_id res chain seq x y z
N MET A 1 10.09 -36.88 -19.62
CA MET A 1 10.29 -35.93 -20.74
C MET A 1 8.92 -35.33 -21.01
N ASN A 2 8.53 -34.12 -20.62
CA ASN A 2 9.16 -32.80 -20.77
C ASN A 2 8.74 -31.89 -19.59
N ASN A 3 9.69 -31.40 -18.78
CA ASN A 3 9.42 -30.37 -17.76
C ASN A 3 10.49 -29.26 -17.76
N THR A 4 11.28 -29.19 -18.83
CA THR A 4 12.36 -28.20 -18.99
C THR A 4 11.89 -26.96 -19.76
N ASN A 5 10.85 -27.08 -20.60
CA ASN A 5 10.32 -25.99 -21.42
C ASN A 5 9.43 -24.99 -20.66
N SER A 6 8.87 -25.37 -19.50
CA SER A 6 8.00 -24.50 -18.70
C SER A 6 8.78 -23.41 -17.93
N LYS A 7 10.02 -23.69 -17.51
CA LYS A 7 10.88 -22.72 -16.81
C LYS A 7 11.42 -21.61 -17.72
N LEU A 8 11.63 -21.89 -19.01
CA LEU A 8 12.13 -20.90 -19.97
C LEU A 8 11.06 -19.85 -20.33
N LEU A 9 9.77 -20.14 -20.18
CA LEU A 9 8.70 -19.16 -20.38
C LEU A 9 8.68 -18.06 -19.30
N LEU A 10 9.26 -18.32 -18.11
CA LEU A 10 9.32 -17.36 -17.00
C LEU A 10 10.50 -16.39 -17.10
N PHE A 11 11.49 -16.68 -17.94
CA PHE A 11 12.70 -15.88 -18.08
C PHE A 11 12.75 -15.24 -19.46
N GLN A 12 12.35 -13.97 -19.53
CA GLN A 12 12.33 -13.18 -20.76
C GLN A 12 13.36 -12.04 -20.67
N PRO A 13 14.65 -12.30 -20.95
CA PRO A 13 15.63 -11.23 -21.02
C PRO A 13 15.35 -10.36 -22.25
N PHE A 14 15.55 -9.06 -22.10
CA PHE A 14 15.54 -8.11 -23.21
C PHE A 14 16.94 -7.51 -23.37
N THR A 15 17.28 -7.11 -24.58
CA THR A 15 18.57 -6.50 -24.90
C THR A 15 18.61 -5.04 -24.46
N LEU A 16 19.81 -4.45 -24.46
CA LEU A 16 19.94 -3.01 -24.24
C LEU A 16 19.21 -2.19 -25.31
N ASP A 17 19.18 -2.66 -26.56
CA ASP A 17 18.45 -1.99 -27.65
C ASP A 17 16.93 -1.99 -27.39
N ASP A 18 16.39 -3.12 -26.92
CA ASP A 18 14.98 -3.21 -26.50
C ASP A 18 14.66 -2.23 -25.37
N LEU A 19 15.58 -2.06 -24.42
CA LEU A 19 15.42 -1.13 -23.30
C LEU A 19 15.42 0.33 -23.75
N LEU A 20 16.39 0.71 -24.60
CA LEU A 20 16.56 2.09 -25.05
C LEU A 20 15.44 2.54 -26.00
N ASN A 21 14.82 1.61 -26.73
CA ASN A 21 13.67 1.88 -27.59
C ASN A 21 12.32 1.77 -26.86
N LYS A 22 12.32 1.47 -25.56
CA LYS A 22 11.09 1.33 -24.78
C LYS A 22 10.59 2.68 -24.28
N ASN A 23 9.32 2.99 -24.59
CA ASN A 23 8.63 4.11 -23.97
C ASN A 23 8.11 3.69 -22.60
N PHE A 24 8.56 4.39 -21.55
CA PHE A 24 8.05 4.21 -20.20
C PHE A 24 6.98 5.27 -19.91
N PRO A 25 5.84 4.91 -19.28
CA PRO A 25 4.89 5.90 -18.82
C PRO A 25 5.50 6.74 -17.70
N ASP A 26 4.93 7.93 -17.48
CA ASP A 26 5.30 8.75 -16.34
C ASP A 26 5.07 7.99 -15.02
N SER A 27 5.91 8.29 -14.03
CA SER A 27 5.80 7.69 -12.71
C SER A 27 4.46 8.07 -12.07
N GLN A 28 3.70 7.06 -11.66
CA GLN A 28 2.45 7.26 -10.94
C GLN A 28 2.71 7.33 -9.44
N TRP A 29 2.11 8.31 -8.76
CA TRP A 29 2.34 8.59 -7.35
C TRP A 29 1.02 8.56 -6.55
N ILE A 30 1.06 7.95 -5.37
CA ILE A 30 0.02 8.08 -4.35
C ILE A 30 0.25 9.36 -3.54
N ALA A 31 1.51 9.64 -3.18
CA ALA A 31 1.97 10.91 -2.64
C ALA A 31 3.21 11.33 -3.43
N GLU A 32 3.18 12.51 -4.03
CA GLU A 32 4.18 12.95 -4.99
C GLU A 32 5.60 12.90 -4.40
N GLN A 33 6.55 12.29 -5.14
CA GLN A 33 7.96 12.14 -4.76
C GLN A 33 8.24 11.31 -3.48
N VAL A 34 7.20 10.81 -2.80
CA VAL A 34 7.34 10.06 -1.54
C VAL A 34 6.84 8.62 -1.68
N ILE A 35 5.67 8.41 -2.29
CA ILE A 35 5.02 7.10 -2.36
C ILE A 35 4.60 6.81 -3.81
N PRO A 36 5.38 6.03 -4.57
CA PRO A 36 4.99 5.62 -5.90
C PRO A 36 3.89 4.56 -5.86
N VAL A 37 3.15 4.41 -6.96
CA VAL A 37 2.30 3.23 -7.18
C VAL A 37 3.17 1.99 -7.23
N GLY A 38 2.86 1.00 -6.40
CA GLY A 38 3.64 -0.23 -6.27
C GLY A 38 3.84 -0.61 -4.80
N ILE A 39 5.06 -1.03 -4.45
CA ILE A 39 5.42 -1.47 -3.10
C ILE A 39 6.37 -0.45 -2.47
N THR A 40 5.96 0.11 -1.34
CA THR A 40 6.81 0.96 -0.49
C THR A 40 7.03 0.26 0.85
N ALA A 41 8.28 0.12 1.27
CA ALA A 41 8.63 -0.48 2.55
C ALA A 41 9.07 0.59 3.55
N VAL A 42 8.36 0.71 4.69
CA VAL A 42 8.72 1.61 5.78
C VAL A 42 9.44 0.81 6.86
N SER A 43 10.71 1.14 7.12
CA SER A 43 11.54 0.46 8.12
C SER A 43 12.16 1.44 9.10
N GLY A 44 12.60 0.93 10.26
CA GLY A 44 13.16 1.76 11.33
C GLY A 44 13.04 1.11 12.69
N ILE A 45 13.67 1.73 13.70
CA ILE A 45 13.76 1.21 15.06
C ILE A 45 12.35 1.03 15.68
N PRO A 46 12.11 -0.03 16.47
CA PRO A 46 10.86 -0.20 17.22
C PRO A 46 10.49 1.05 18.04
N GLY A 47 9.20 1.39 18.09
CA GLY A 47 8.71 2.56 18.83
C GLY A 47 9.04 3.94 18.23
N ARG A 48 9.74 4.01 17.08
CA ARG A 48 10.10 5.28 16.42
C ARG A 48 9.13 5.68 15.32
N GLY A 49 7.85 5.85 15.66
CA GLY A 49 6.91 6.59 14.81
C GLY A 49 6.39 5.91 13.53
N LYS A 50 6.86 4.72 13.13
CA LYS A 50 6.43 4.07 11.87
C LYS A 50 4.92 3.93 11.73
N THR A 51 4.23 3.45 12.76
CA THR A 51 2.76 3.31 12.72
C THR A 51 2.07 4.67 12.62
N TRP A 52 2.60 5.70 13.30
CA TRP A 52 2.08 7.06 13.20
C TRP A 52 2.26 7.64 11.80
N LEU A 53 3.43 7.41 11.18
CA LEU A 53 3.70 7.77 9.79
C LEU A 53 2.70 7.11 8.84
N VAL A 54 2.50 5.80 8.96
CA VAL A 54 1.55 5.04 8.12
C VAL A 54 0.12 5.54 8.31
N HIS A 55 -0.31 5.82 9.55
CA HIS A 55 -1.64 6.37 9.80
C HIS A 55 -1.81 7.77 9.22
N GLN A 56 -0.81 8.64 9.34
CA GLN A 56 -0.88 9.99 8.75
C GLN A 56 -0.97 9.93 7.22
N ILE A 57 -0.22 9.03 6.58
CA ILE A 57 -0.33 8.77 5.14
C ILE A 57 -1.76 8.34 4.79
N ALA A 58 -2.34 7.41 5.56
CA ALA A 58 -3.70 6.95 5.32
C ALA A 58 -4.74 8.08 5.43
N ILE A 59 -4.57 8.97 6.41
CA ILE A 59 -5.42 10.16 6.58
C ILE A 59 -5.27 11.08 5.37
N SER A 60 -4.05 11.50 5.02
CA SER A 60 -3.81 12.38 3.87
C SER A 60 -4.34 11.80 2.56
N VAL A 61 -4.09 10.52 2.28
CA VAL A 61 -4.62 9.85 1.07
C VAL A 61 -6.14 9.77 1.10
N SER A 62 -6.75 9.54 2.26
CA SER A 62 -8.22 9.50 2.35
C SER A 62 -8.87 10.88 2.26
N THR A 63 -8.22 11.94 2.73
CA THR A 63 -8.75 13.31 2.68
C THR A 63 -8.45 14.03 1.37
N GLY A 64 -7.41 13.61 0.65
CA GLY A 64 -6.88 14.35 -0.49
C GLY A 64 -6.01 15.55 -0.09
N GLU A 65 -5.75 15.74 1.21
CA GLU A 65 -4.89 16.83 1.68
C GLU A 65 -3.41 16.47 1.54
N ALA A 66 -2.60 17.47 1.17
CA ALA A 66 -1.16 17.29 1.00
C ALA A 66 -0.51 16.63 2.23
N LEU A 67 0.24 15.55 1.99
CA LEU A 67 0.97 14.86 3.04
C LEU A 67 2.02 15.81 3.63
N PHE A 68 1.95 16.00 4.95
CA PHE A 68 2.76 16.98 5.70
C PHE A 68 2.66 18.43 5.19
N GLY A 69 1.57 18.76 4.48
CA GLY A 69 1.37 20.09 3.88
C GLY A 69 2.32 20.40 2.71
N GLN A 70 2.99 19.38 2.15
CA GLN A 70 4.01 19.58 1.11
C GLN A 70 3.82 18.68 -0.11
N TYR A 71 3.42 17.42 0.08
CA TYR A 71 3.37 16.45 -1.01
C TYR A 71 1.93 16.21 -1.45
N ASP A 72 1.60 16.56 -2.68
CA ASP A 72 0.26 16.33 -3.23
C ASP A 72 -0.07 14.84 -3.26
N VAL A 73 -1.33 14.51 -3.00
CA VAL A 73 -1.81 13.13 -2.86
C VAL A 73 -2.94 12.83 -3.83
N SER A 74 -2.97 11.60 -4.33
CA SER A 74 -4.11 11.08 -5.08
C SER A 74 -5.17 10.57 -4.09
N GLN A 75 -6.30 11.28 -3.95
CA GLN A 75 -7.34 10.90 -3.00
C GLN A 75 -7.97 9.54 -3.37
N THR A 76 -7.97 8.60 -2.43
CA THR A 76 -8.60 7.28 -2.61
C THR A 76 -8.88 6.59 -1.27
N GLY A 77 -9.60 5.47 -1.31
CA GLY A 77 -9.83 4.63 -0.14
C GLY A 77 -8.55 3.92 0.31
N VAL A 78 -8.39 3.74 1.62
CA VAL A 78 -7.21 3.09 2.20
C VAL A 78 -7.63 1.87 3.02
N LEU A 79 -7.03 0.71 2.75
CA LEU A 79 -7.19 -0.49 3.57
C LEU A 79 -5.94 -0.71 4.42
N ILE A 80 -6.10 -0.69 5.73
CA ILE A 80 -5.04 -1.01 6.71
C ILE A 80 -5.25 -2.42 7.23
N LEU A 81 -4.27 -3.29 7.00
CA LEU A 81 -4.20 -4.65 7.56
C LEU A 81 -3.20 -4.64 8.72
N ASP A 82 -3.67 -4.43 9.95
CA ASP A 82 -2.82 -4.35 11.14
C ASP A 82 -2.80 -5.70 11.89
N LYS A 83 -1.64 -6.33 12.01
CA LYS A 83 -1.50 -7.63 12.70
C LYS A 83 -1.04 -7.52 14.16
N GLU A 84 -0.76 -6.31 14.63
CA GLU A 84 -0.09 -6.08 15.91
C GLU A 84 -0.99 -5.35 16.91
N ASN A 85 -1.84 -4.45 16.44
CA ASN A 85 -2.61 -3.54 17.29
C ASN A 85 -4.07 -3.95 17.37
N SER A 86 -4.65 -3.83 18.57
CA SER A 86 -6.09 -4.05 18.78
C SER A 86 -6.94 -2.92 18.20
N PRO A 87 -8.23 -3.17 17.90
CA PRO A 87 -9.14 -2.12 17.41
C PRO A 87 -9.26 -0.91 18.35
N GLN A 88 -9.18 -1.13 19.66
CA GLN A 88 -9.21 -0.04 20.65
C GLN A 88 -7.99 0.87 20.51
N LEU A 89 -6.79 0.29 20.40
CA LEU A 89 -5.55 1.06 20.25
C LEU A 89 -5.51 1.81 18.91
N LEU A 90 -6.01 1.20 17.83
CA LEU A 90 -6.19 1.87 16.55
C LEU A 90 -7.14 3.07 16.69
N GLN A 91 -8.31 2.87 17.29
CA GLN A 91 -9.28 3.95 17.51
C GLN A 91 -8.66 5.13 18.26
N ASP A 92 -7.93 4.87 19.35
CA ASP A 92 -7.31 5.93 20.15
C ASP A 92 -6.25 6.71 19.35
N ARG A 93 -5.44 6.02 18.53
CA ARG A 93 -4.44 6.67 17.65
C ARG A 93 -5.08 7.55 16.59
N PHE A 94 -6.14 7.08 15.92
CA PHE A 94 -6.81 7.87 14.90
C PHE A 94 -7.52 9.10 15.49
N LYS A 95 -8.09 8.99 16.70
CA LYS A 95 -8.61 10.16 17.43
C LYS A 95 -7.51 11.18 17.74
N LEU A 96 -6.33 10.73 18.18
CA LEU A 96 -5.20 11.61 18.46
C LEU A 96 -4.68 12.33 17.21
N LEU A 97 -4.80 11.71 16.03
CA LEU A 97 -4.47 12.32 14.73
C LEU A 97 -5.59 13.22 14.18
N GLY A 98 -6.71 13.37 14.90
CA GLY A 98 -7.83 14.21 14.46
C GLY A 98 -8.67 13.61 13.33
N ALA A 99 -8.59 12.29 13.10
CA ALA A 99 -9.37 11.64 12.05
C ALA A 99 -10.88 11.72 12.30
N THR A 100 -11.64 12.00 11.24
CA THR A 100 -13.10 12.10 11.26
C THR A 100 -13.74 10.81 10.75
N LYS A 101 -15.06 10.64 10.97
CA LYS A 101 -15.78 9.38 10.67
C LYS A 101 -16.11 9.16 9.19
N ASP A 102 -15.93 10.19 8.37
CA ASP A 102 -16.21 10.24 6.94
C ASP A 102 -15.01 9.84 6.07
N LEU A 103 -13.84 9.59 6.68
CA LEU A 103 -12.67 9.10 5.97
C LEU A 103 -12.87 7.67 5.47
N LEU A 104 -12.53 7.43 4.21
CA LEU A 104 -12.57 6.13 3.53
C LEU A 104 -11.37 5.26 3.95
N ILE A 105 -11.20 5.08 5.26
CA ILE A 105 -10.16 4.24 5.84
C ILE A 105 -10.80 2.98 6.43
N HIS A 106 -10.48 1.85 5.84
CA HIS A 106 -10.95 0.53 6.21
C HIS A 106 -9.88 -0.19 7.02
N PHE A 107 -10.30 -0.98 8.02
CA PHE A 107 -9.39 -1.72 8.89
C PHE A 107 -9.71 -3.21 8.91
N GLU A 108 -8.65 -3.99 8.91
CA GLU A 108 -8.64 -5.37 9.38
C GLU A 108 -7.56 -5.45 10.46
N SER A 109 -7.92 -5.94 11.66
CA SER A 109 -7.05 -5.96 12.83
C SER A 109 -6.98 -7.35 13.42
N MET A 110 -5.75 -7.88 13.55
CA MET A 110 -5.41 -9.17 14.15
C MET A 110 -6.06 -10.42 13.54
N GLY A 111 -6.78 -10.33 12.42
CA GLY A 111 -7.41 -11.48 11.77
C GLY A 111 -6.64 -11.97 10.55
N GLY A 112 -7.02 -13.13 10.01
CA GLY A 112 -6.50 -13.68 8.74
C GLY A 112 -5.00 -13.94 8.64
N ASN A 113 -4.57 -14.55 7.54
CA ASN A 113 -3.17 -14.92 7.28
C ASN A 113 -2.77 -14.45 5.87
N LEU A 114 -1.76 -13.58 5.77
CA LEU A 114 -1.28 -12.98 4.52
C LEU A 114 -0.47 -13.94 3.62
N ILE A 115 -0.39 -15.21 3.99
CA ILE A 115 0.21 -16.28 3.18
C ILE A 115 -0.89 -17.19 2.60
N ASN A 116 -2.15 -17.02 3.02
CA ASN A 116 -3.26 -17.83 2.54
C ASN A 116 -3.88 -17.21 1.27
N ASP A 117 -3.82 -17.94 0.16
CA ASP A 117 -4.31 -17.47 -1.15
C ASP A 117 -5.81 -17.11 -1.15
N GLN A 118 -6.64 -17.82 -0.39
CA GLN A 118 -8.07 -17.52 -0.30
C GLN A 118 -8.30 -16.20 0.44
N TYR A 119 -7.53 -15.96 1.50
CA TYR A 119 -7.57 -14.70 2.25
C TYR A 119 -7.05 -13.52 1.42
N ILE A 120 -5.94 -13.70 0.70
CA ILE A 120 -5.43 -12.69 -0.25
C ILE A 120 -6.47 -12.41 -1.34
N SER A 121 -7.09 -13.45 -1.90
CA SER A 121 -8.15 -13.30 -2.92
C SER A 121 -9.35 -12.53 -2.38
N ALA A 122 -9.73 -12.76 -1.12
CA ALA A 122 -10.79 -12.01 -0.47
C ALA A 122 -10.42 -10.52 -0.29
N ILE A 123 -9.20 -10.21 0.15
CA ILE A 123 -8.70 -8.83 0.25
C ILE A 123 -8.74 -8.14 -1.13
N LEU A 124 -8.21 -8.80 -2.16
CA LEU A 124 -8.19 -8.24 -3.52
C LEU A 124 -9.60 -8.02 -4.08
N THR A 125 -10.54 -8.90 -3.73
CA THR A 125 -11.95 -8.74 -4.10
C THR A 125 -12.56 -7.55 -3.37
N TYR A 126 -12.30 -7.40 -2.08
CA TYR A 126 -12.75 -6.26 -1.29
C TYR A 126 -12.26 -4.93 -1.87
N CYS A 127 -10.97 -4.82 -2.18
CA CYS A 127 -10.38 -3.60 -2.75
C CYS A 127 -10.90 -3.24 -4.16
N LYS A 128 -11.54 -4.17 -4.88
CA LYS A 128 -12.15 -3.90 -6.19
C LYS A 128 -13.60 -3.43 -6.10
N LEU A 129 -14.24 -3.63 -4.94
CA LEU A 129 -15.65 -3.31 -4.69
C LEU A 129 -15.82 -2.02 -3.89
N SER A 130 -14.75 -1.54 -3.26
CA SER A 130 -14.67 -0.29 -2.49
C SER A 130 -14.14 0.83 -3.37
#